data_AF-A0AAU0F2F0-F1
#
_entry.id   AF-A0AAU0F2F0-F1
#
_cell.length_a   1.000
_cell.length_b   1.000
_cell.length_c   1.000
_cell.angle_alpha   90.00
_cell.angle_beta   90.00
_cell.angle_gamma   90.00
#
_symmetry.space_group_name_H-M   'P 1'
#
loop_
_entity.id
_entity.type
_entity.pdbx_description
1 polymer ?
#
loop_
_entity_poly.entity_id
_entity_poly.type
_entity_poly.pdbx_seq_one_letter_code
_entity_poly.pdbx_strand_id
1 'polypeptide(L)'
;MKKIIISSFAVLSLISCRTDFETNLSEVTPTSGEADFSTYVALGNSLTSGYRDNALYIDAQNESYPNIIATQMKAAGGGDFTQPLMPDNIGGFSNLGVAGKMTLKLENGALTPVATTAESALTRVSGSFNNMGVPRLNHSIW
;
A
#
# COMPACT_ATOMS: atom_id res chain seq x y z
N MET A 1 -13.82 -55.36 -0.14
CA MET A 1 -12.52 -54.71 0.13
C MET A 1 -12.37 -53.36 -0.58
N LYS A 2 -12.66 -53.23 -1.88
CA LYS A 2 -12.55 -51.95 -2.64
C LYS A 2 -13.45 -50.79 -2.15
N LYS A 3 -14.65 -51.09 -1.62
CA LYS A 3 -15.61 -50.08 -1.11
C LYS A 3 -15.20 -49.48 0.25
N ILE A 4 -14.43 -50.22 1.06
CA ILE A 4 -13.97 -49.76 2.38
C ILE A 4 -12.83 -48.73 2.20
N ILE A 5 -11.95 -48.95 1.22
CA ILE A 5 -10.84 -48.04 0.89
C ILE A 5 -11.34 -46.67 0.42
N ILE A 6 -12.40 -46.63 -0.40
CA ILE A 6 -13.00 -45.37 -0.89
C ILE A 6 -13.65 -44.60 0.27
N SER A 7 -14.31 -45.29 1.21
CA SER A 7 -14.92 -44.68 2.40
C SER A 7 -13.87 -44.10 3.35
N SER A 8 -12.72 -44.76 3.53
CA SER A 8 -11.64 -44.26 4.38
C SER A 8 -10.95 -43.02 3.80
N PHE A 9 -10.85 -42.91 2.48
CA PHE A 9 -10.27 -41.73 1.82
C PHE A 9 -11.17 -40.49 1.92
N ALA A 10 -12.50 -40.68 1.88
CA ALA A 10 -13.48 -39.60 2.04
C ALA A 10 -13.51 -38.99 3.46
N VAL A 11 -13.22 -39.81 4.49
CA VAL A 11 -13.14 -39.33 5.88
C VAL A 11 -11.87 -38.53 6.11
N LEU A 12 -10.73 -38.90 5.50
CA LEU A 12 -9.48 -38.13 5.59
C LEU A 12 -9.57 -36.75 4.92
N SER A 13 -10.36 -36.60 3.85
CA SER A 13 -10.59 -35.31 3.19
C SER A 13 -11.42 -34.31 4.01
N LEU A 14 -12.15 -34.76 5.04
CA LEU A 14 -12.95 -33.88 5.92
C LEU A 14 -12.15 -33.30 7.10
N ILE A 15 -10.96 -33.83 7.39
CA ILE A 15 -10.09 -33.39 8.50
C ILE A 15 -9.01 -32.41 8.02
N SER A 16 -8.84 -32.27 6.70
CA SER A 16 -7.79 -31.43 6.11
C SER A 16 -8.10 -29.92 6.07
N CYS A 17 -9.18 -29.49 6.72
CA CYS A 17 -9.55 -28.08 6.84
C CYS A 17 -9.60 -27.70 8.33
N ARG A 18 -8.43 -27.59 8.97
CA ARG A 18 -8.30 -26.73 10.15
C ARG A 18 -8.18 -25.29 9.65
N THR A 19 -9.34 -24.66 9.42
CA THR A 19 -9.41 -23.22 9.10
C THR A 19 -9.38 -22.34 10.35
N ASP A 20 -9.27 -22.94 11.52
CA ASP A 20 -9.26 -22.23 12.79
C ASP A 20 -7.89 -21.59 12.98
N PHE A 21 -7.85 -20.28 12.77
CA PHE A 21 -6.73 -19.44 13.13
C PHE A 21 -6.72 -19.35 14.66
N GLU A 22 -6.11 -20.33 15.35
CA GLU A 22 -6.15 -20.42 16.82
C GLU A 22 -5.47 -19.24 17.52
N THR A 23 -4.58 -18.53 16.83
CA THR A 23 -3.87 -17.38 17.39
C THR A 23 -4.65 -16.11 17.15
N ASN A 24 -5.24 -15.54 18.20
CA ASN A 24 -5.79 -14.20 18.10
C ASN A 24 -4.65 -13.19 17.86
N LEU A 25 -4.57 -12.64 16.64
CA LEU A 25 -3.51 -11.69 16.28
C LEU A 25 -3.57 -10.40 17.10
N SER A 26 -4.70 -10.09 17.75
CA SER A 26 -4.79 -8.97 18.69
C SER A 26 -3.99 -9.18 19.97
N GLU A 27 -3.58 -10.42 20.28
CA GLU A 27 -2.79 -10.77 21.46
C GLU A 27 -1.28 -10.89 21.16
N VAL A 28 -0.90 -10.84 19.88
CA VAL A 28 0.51 -10.90 19.46
C VAL A 28 1.08 -9.50 19.41
N THR A 29 1.91 -9.16 20.40
CA THR A 29 2.66 -7.89 20.41
C THR A 29 3.92 -8.02 19.54
N PRO A 30 4.10 -7.19 18.49
CA PRO A 30 5.33 -7.18 17.71
C PRO A 30 6.54 -6.83 18.58
N THR A 31 7.66 -7.50 18.37
CA THR A 31 8.93 -7.23 19.03
C THR A 31 10.03 -7.03 18.00
N SER A 32 10.96 -6.12 18.27
CA SER A 32 12.14 -5.94 17.43
C SER A 32 13.18 -7.05 17.61
N GLY A 33 13.10 -7.83 18.70
CA GLY A 33 14.16 -8.78 19.06
C GLY A 33 15.49 -8.05 19.21
N GLU A 34 16.44 -8.35 18.33
CA GLU A 34 17.76 -7.71 18.26
C GLU A 34 17.84 -6.58 17.21
N ALA A 35 16.78 -6.37 16.42
CA ALA A 35 16.77 -5.32 15.40
C ALA A 35 16.63 -3.92 16.02
N ASP A 36 17.29 -2.94 15.40
CA ASP A 36 17.11 -1.52 15.72
C ASP A 36 16.28 -0.85 14.62
N PHE A 37 15.06 -0.45 14.97
CA PHE A 37 14.14 0.28 14.08
C PHE A 37 14.12 1.79 14.34
N SER A 38 15.16 2.33 14.98
CA SER A 38 15.30 3.77 15.24
C SER A 38 15.24 4.62 13.98
N THR A 39 15.71 4.09 12.84
CA THR A 39 15.69 4.78 11.55
C THR A 39 15.24 3.87 10.42
N TYR A 40 14.22 4.28 9.69
CA TYR A 40 13.80 3.67 8.44
C TYR A 40 13.66 4.74 7.36
N VAL A 41 14.33 4.57 6.23
CA VAL A 41 14.28 5.48 5.08
C VAL A 41 14.02 4.65 3.83
N ALA A 42 13.05 5.06 3.02
CA ALA A 42 12.67 4.37 1.80
C ALA A 42 12.95 5.27 0.58
N LEU A 43 13.90 4.86 -0.26
CA LEU A 43 14.20 5.51 -1.53
C LEU A 43 13.64 4.66 -2.68
N GLY A 44 13.03 5.31 -3.66
CA GLY A 44 12.56 4.61 -4.85
C GLY A 44 11.65 5.46 -5.75
N ASN A 45 10.74 4.78 -6.45
CA ASN A 45 9.94 5.38 -7.52
C ASN A 45 8.44 5.44 -7.15
N SER A 46 7.58 5.25 -8.15
CA SER A 46 6.12 5.18 -8.02
C SER A 46 5.64 4.22 -6.92
N LEU A 47 6.21 3.01 -6.79
CA LEU A 47 5.75 2.05 -5.78
C LEU A 47 6.08 2.52 -4.36
N THR A 48 7.25 3.12 -4.18
CA THR A 48 7.71 3.65 -2.90
C THR A 48 6.92 4.88 -2.49
N SER A 49 6.64 5.78 -3.44
CA SER A 49 5.85 7.00 -3.19
C SER A 49 4.37 6.75 -2.92
N GLY A 50 3.83 5.54 -3.19
CA GLY A 50 2.40 5.28 -3.11
C GLY A 50 1.62 5.87 -4.28
N TYR A 51 2.20 5.86 -5.48
CA TYR A 51 1.54 6.33 -6.69
C TYR A 51 0.60 5.25 -7.25
N ARG A 52 -0.69 5.58 -7.43
CA ARG A 52 -1.71 4.66 -7.97
C ARG A 52 -2.74 5.41 -8.81
N ASP A 53 -3.48 4.70 -9.65
CA ASP A 53 -4.50 5.30 -10.54
C ASP A 53 -3.99 6.50 -11.35
N ASN A 54 -2.73 6.46 -11.76
CA ASN A 54 -2.08 7.55 -12.49
C ASN A 54 -1.99 8.90 -11.73
N ALA A 55 -2.01 8.90 -10.39
CA ALA A 55 -1.75 10.07 -9.57
C ALA A 55 -1.10 9.73 -8.22
N LEU A 56 -0.54 10.76 -7.58
CA LEU A 56 -0.19 10.72 -6.17
C LEU A 56 -1.35 11.33 -5.37
N TYR A 57 -1.82 10.68 -4.32
CA TYR A 57 -2.90 11.18 -3.47
C TYR A 57 -2.87 10.50 -2.09
N ILE A 58 -3.45 11.15 -1.06
CA ILE A 58 -3.18 10.83 0.35
C ILE A 58 -3.45 9.38 0.73
N ASP A 59 -4.58 8.79 0.32
CA ASP A 59 -4.92 7.40 0.68
C ASP A 59 -3.90 6.42 0.10
N ALA A 60 -3.50 6.63 -1.15
CA ALA A 60 -2.50 5.81 -1.82
C ALA A 60 -1.13 5.84 -1.12
N GLN A 61 -0.75 7.02 -0.63
CA GLN A 61 0.50 7.21 0.10
C GLN A 61 0.46 6.55 1.48
N ASN A 62 -0.68 6.62 2.17
CA ASN A 62 -0.91 5.92 3.43
C ASN A 62 -0.92 4.39 3.26
N GLU A 63 -1.28 3.90 2.08
CA GLU A 63 -1.25 2.48 1.71
C GLU A 63 0.06 2.07 1.01
N SER A 64 1.07 2.95 0.95
CA SER A 64 2.36 2.62 0.33
C SER A 64 3.10 1.55 1.14
N TYR A 65 3.84 0.67 0.45
CA TYR A 65 4.59 -0.39 1.13
C TYR A 65 5.56 0.14 2.21
N PRO A 66 6.24 1.29 2.05
CA PRO A 66 7.07 1.84 3.11
C PRO A 66 6.25 2.23 4.34
N ASN A 67 5.09 2.87 4.15
CA ASN A 67 4.25 3.26 5.27
C ASN A 67 3.68 2.04 6.02
N ILE A 68 3.32 0.98 5.29
CA ILE A 68 2.86 -0.29 5.87
C ILE A 68 3.98 -0.93 6.70
N ILE A 69 5.20 -1.05 6.15
CA ILE A 69 6.37 -1.59 6.86
C ILE A 69 6.69 -0.76 8.09
N ALA A 70 6.72 0.57 7.95
CA ALA A 70 7.01 1.49 9.04
C ALA A 70 5.99 1.38 10.18
N THR A 71 4.71 1.17 9.84
CA THR A 71 3.65 0.93 10.83
C THR A 71 3.95 -0.33 11.66
N GLN A 72 4.44 -1.40 11.02
CA GLN A 72 4.86 -2.62 11.72
C GLN A 72 6.11 -2.38 12.57
N MET A 73 7.10 -1.66 12.04
CA MET A 73 8.31 -1.29 12.78
C MET A 73 7.99 -0.45 14.02
N LYS A 74 7.06 0.51 13.91
CA LYS A 74 6.58 1.32 15.03
C LYS A 74 5.92 0.48 16.11
N ALA A 75 5.12 -0.52 15.73
CA ALA A 75 4.53 -1.46 16.67
C ALA A 75 5.59 -2.31 17.42
N ALA A 76 6.79 -2.46 16.85
CA ALA A 76 7.93 -3.14 17.43
C ALA A 76 8.95 -2.18 18.12
N GLY A 77 8.58 -0.93 18.39
CA GLY A 77 9.46 0.06 19.06
C GLY A 77 10.25 0.98 18.11
N GLY A 78 9.94 0.98 16.81
CA GLY A 78 10.50 1.90 15.83
C GLY A 78 9.97 3.32 15.92
N GLY A 79 10.64 4.24 15.21
CA GLY A 79 10.30 5.65 15.17
C GLY A 79 9.10 6.02 14.28
N ASP A 80 8.77 7.30 14.27
CA ASP A 80 7.80 7.86 13.32
C ASP A 80 8.34 7.79 11.88
N PHE A 81 7.44 7.55 10.94
CA PHE A 81 7.72 7.54 9.51
C PHE A 81 6.93 8.65 8.82
N THR A 82 7.63 9.63 8.29
CA THR A 82 7.02 10.78 7.62
C THR A 82 7.16 10.66 6.10
N GLN A 83 6.15 11.13 5.40
CA GLN A 83 6.11 11.13 3.94
C GLN A 83 5.45 12.42 3.41
N PRO A 84 5.86 12.92 2.23
CA PRO A 84 5.31 14.15 1.66
C PRO A 84 3.91 13.90 1.10
N LEU A 85 2.90 13.94 1.97
CA LEU A 85 1.51 13.67 1.61
C LEU A 85 0.93 14.77 0.72
N MET A 86 0.11 14.36 -0.25
CA MET A 86 -0.82 15.25 -0.93
C MET A 86 -1.86 15.77 0.06
N PRO A 87 -2.33 17.01 -0.11
CA PRO A 87 -3.34 17.60 0.77
C PRO A 87 -4.74 17.01 0.56
N ASP A 88 -4.93 16.19 -0.47
CA ASP A 88 -6.23 15.65 -0.88
C ASP A 88 -6.13 14.20 -1.40
N ASN A 89 -7.31 13.63 -1.64
CA ASN A 89 -7.49 12.29 -2.19
C ASN A 89 -7.76 12.30 -3.72
N ILE A 90 -7.44 13.39 -4.41
CA ILE A 90 -7.68 13.59 -5.84
C ILE A 90 -6.35 13.48 -6.59
N GLY A 91 -5.30 14.11 -6.07
CA GLY A 91 -4.01 14.17 -6.70
C GLY A 91 -3.93 15.16 -7.87
N GLY A 92 -2.77 15.16 -8.54
CA GLY A 92 -2.47 16.12 -9.60
C GLY A 92 -2.14 17.51 -9.07
N PHE A 93 -1.93 18.46 -9.98
CA PHE A 93 -1.55 19.83 -9.67
C PHE A 93 -2.27 20.82 -10.60
N SER A 94 -3.23 21.56 -10.04
CA SER A 94 -4.09 22.50 -10.78
C SER A 94 -3.31 23.61 -11.48
N ASN A 95 -2.26 24.12 -10.83
CA ASN A 95 -1.38 25.16 -11.37
C ASN A 95 -0.36 24.67 -12.41
N LEU A 96 -0.25 23.35 -12.64
CA LEU A 96 0.62 22.75 -13.65
C LEU A 96 -0.13 22.00 -14.75
N GLY A 97 -1.47 21.98 -14.70
CA GLY A 97 -2.28 21.21 -15.64
C GLY A 97 -2.08 19.68 -15.52
N VAL A 98 -1.58 19.21 -14.38
CA VAL A 98 -1.44 17.77 -14.11
C VAL A 98 -2.77 17.27 -13.56
N ALA A 99 -3.45 16.39 -14.29
CA ALA A 99 -4.73 15.83 -13.86
C ALA A 99 -4.61 14.98 -12.59
N GLY A 100 -5.74 14.83 -11.88
CA GLY A 100 -5.84 13.94 -10.73
C GLY A 100 -5.98 12.47 -11.12
N LYS A 101 -6.32 11.66 -10.12
CA LYS A 101 -6.43 10.20 -10.23
C LYS A 101 -7.46 9.77 -11.27
N MET A 102 -7.23 8.61 -11.85
CA MET A 102 -8.21 7.94 -12.70
C MET A 102 -9.31 7.34 -11.82
N THR A 103 -10.54 7.60 -12.20
CA THR A 103 -11.73 7.01 -11.56
C THR A 103 -12.55 6.29 -12.62
N LEU A 104 -13.16 5.18 -12.24
CA LEU A 104 -14.02 4.45 -13.17
C LEU A 104 -15.34 5.20 -13.33
N LYS A 105 -15.71 5.55 -14.55
CA LYS A 105 -16.99 6.20 -14.89
C LYS A 105 -17.65 5.49 -16.06
N LEU A 106 -18.97 5.62 -16.16
CA LEU A 106 -19.74 5.14 -17.31
C LEU A 106 -19.78 6.24 -18.37
N GLU A 107 -19.12 6.02 -19.51
CA GLU A 107 -19.14 6.92 -20.67
C GLU A 107 -19.63 6.16 -21.90
N ASN A 108 -20.63 6.72 -22.61
CA ASN A 108 -21.22 6.11 -23.81
C ASN A 108 -21.65 4.63 -23.61
N GLY A 109 -22.11 4.28 -22.41
CA GLY A 109 -22.56 2.92 -22.08
C GLY A 109 -21.44 1.92 -21.74
N ALA A 110 -20.18 2.36 -21.67
CA ALA A 110 -19.04 1.54 -21.28
C ALA A 110 -18.31 2.09 -20.05
N LEU A 111 -17.77 1.21 -19.20
CA LEU A 111 -16.95 1.60 -18.07
C LEU A 111 -15.55 2.00 -18.58
N THR A 112 -15.16 3.24 -18.31
CA THR A 112 -13.94 3.85 -18.81
C THR A 112 -13.20 4.56 -17.67
N PRO A 113 -11.86 4.49 -17.60
CA PRO A 113 -11.09 5.27 -16.64
C PRO A 113 -11.04 6.73 -17.08
N VAL A 114 -11.50 7.63 -16.21
CA VAL A 114 -11.57 9.08 -16.46
C VAL A 114 -10.79 9.81 -15.38
N ALA A 115 -9.87 10.69 -15.79
CA ALA A 115 -9.08 11.50 -14.88
C ALA A 115 -9.98 12.51 -14.14
N THR A 116 -9.76 12.68 -12.83
CA THR A 116 -10.36 13.77 -12.08
C THR A 116 -9.65 15.09 -12.36
N THR A 117 -10.37 16.20 -12.25
CA THR A 117 -9.75 17.53 -12.28
C THR A 117 -8.95 17.71 -11.00
N ALA A 118 -7.69 18.14 -11.13
CA ALA A 118 -6.88 18.45 -9.95
C ALA A 118 -7.39 19.71 -9.26
N GLU A 119 -7.41 19.70 -7.93
CA GLU A 119 -7.90 20.82 -7.12
C GLU A 119 -6.72 21.55 -6.46
N SER A 120 -5.77 20.80 -5.93
CA SER A 120 -4.61 21.37 -5.24
C SER A 120 -3.52 21.88 -6.19
N ALA A 121 -2.91 22.99 -5.83
CA ALA A 121 -1.71 23.49 -6.50
C ALA A 121 -0.45 22.78 -5.97
N LEU A 122 0.59 22.69 -6.80
CA LEU A 122 1.91 22.29 -6.33
C LEU A 122 2.43 23.32 -5.32
N THR A 123 2.64 22.87 -4.10
CA THR A 123 3.25 23.66 -3.01
C THR A 123 4.51 22.98 -2.51
N ARG A 124 5.46 23.78 -2.03
CA ARG A 124 6.64 23.24 -1.35
C ARG A 124 6.24 22.67 0.01
N VAL A 125 6.50 21.39 0.22
CA VAL A 125 6.44 20.76 1.54
C VAL A 125 7.79 20.90 2.24
N SER A 126 7.78 21.12 3.55
CA SER A 126 8.99 21.29 4.38
C SER A 126 9.01 20.26 5.51
N GLY A 127 10.21 19.86 5.92
CA GLY A 127 10.42 18.89 6.98
C GLY A 127 11.40 17.80 6.53
N SER A 128 11.68 16.87 7.45
CA SER A 128 12.39 15.64 7.14
C SER A 128 11.39 14.56 6.75
N PHE A 129 11.67 13.85 5.67
CA PHE A 129 10.85 12.75 5.16
C PHE A 129 11.65 11.46 5.13
N ASN A 130 11.03 10.39 5.61
CA ASN A 130 11.57 9.04 5.53
C ASN A 130 11.27 8.42 4.16
N ASN A 131 10.09 8.72 3.59
CA ASN A 131 9.75 8.32 2.23
C ASN A 131 10.28 9.34 1.23
N MET A 132 11.28 8.91 0.46
CA MET A 132 11.95 9.66 -0.59
C MET A 132 11.61 9.10 -1.99
N GLY A 133 10.46 8.44 -2.11
CA GLY A 133 9.95 7.94 -3.38
C GLY A 133 9.56 9.08 -4.32
N VAL A 134 10.01 9.02 -5.58
CA VAL A 134 9.64 10.00 -6.62
C VAL A 134 8.83 9.29 -7.72
N PRO A 135 7.54 9.64 -7.87
CA PRO A 135 6.68 8.98 -8.86
C PRO A 135 7.13 9.29 -10.28
N ARG A 136 6.87 8.36 -11.20
CA ARG A 136 7.16 8.48 -12.64
C ARG A 136 8.64 8.69 -12.99
N LEU A 137 9.57 8.45 -12.06
CA LEU A 137 10.98 8.24 -12.42
C LEU A 137 11.07 7.04 -13.37
N ASN A 138 11.32 7.32 -14.66
CA ASN A 138 11.65 6.30 -15.62
C ASN A 138 13.09 5.83 -15.34
N HIS A 139 13.27 4.56 -15.02
CA HIS A 139 14.59 3.96 -14.90
C HIS A 139 15.13 3.57 -16.28
N SER A 140 15.10 4.49 -17.25
CA SER A 140 15.78 4.34 -18.53
C SER A 140 17.23 4.78 -18.37
N ILE A 141 17.97 4.02 -17.56
CA ILE A 141 19.43 4.08 -17.46
C ILE A 141 19.92 2.63 -17.36
N TRP A 142 19.69 1.85 -18.41
CA TRP A 142 20.49 0.70 -18.84
C TRP A 142 20.20 0.50 -20.33
#